data_AF-A0A497BJI3-F1
#
_entry.id   AF-A0A497BJI3-F1
#
_cell.length_a   1.000
_cell.length_b   1.000
_cell.length_c   1.000
_cell.angle_alpha   90.00
_cell.angle_beta   90.00
_cell.angle_gamma   90.00
#
_symmetry.space_group_name_H-M   'P 1'
#
loop_
_entity.id
_entity.type
_entity.pdbx_description
1 polymer ?
#
loop_
_entity_poly.entity_id
_entity_poly.type
_entity_poly.pdbx_seq_one_letter_code
_entity_poly.pdbx_strand_id
1 'polypeptide(L)'
;MKSRSKGPRHGKRDANHKQICNSLKLYPWIVVFDSADVGGGFPDLVVGCTRSRKIALVELKMPGNEDDLTPAEETFRKLFTPWYYVCTTADQVLDAVGYDDFAI
;
A
#
# COMPACT_ATOMS: atom_id res chain seq x y z
N MET A 1 -33.94 9.51 15.05
CA MET A 1 -32.67 9.07 15.68
C MET A 1 -31.58 9.06 14.61
N LYS A 2 -30.57 9.94 14.71
CA LYS A 2 -29.41 9.89 13.80
C LYS A 2 -28.53 8.72 14.24
N SER A 3 -28.43 7.69 13.40
CA SER A 3 -27.46 6.61 13.54
C SER A 3 -26.07 7.25 13.63
N ARG A 4 -25.39 7.08 14.78
CA ARG A 4 -23.96 7.40 14.87
C ARG A 4 -23.27 6.40 13.96
N SER A 5 -22.78 6.86 12.80
CA SER A 5 -21.84 6.07 12.02
C SER A 5 -20.71 5.68 12.97
N LYS A 6 -20.45 4.38 13.10
CA LYS A 6 -19.24 3.91 13.79
C LYS A 6 -18.09 4.62 13.08
N GLY A 7 -17.39 5.51 13.79
CA GLY A 7 -16.19 6.18 13.27
C GLY A 7 -15.21 5.15 12.70
N PRO A 8 -14.24 5.58 11.88
CA PRO A 8 -13.35 4.66 11.17
C PRO A 8 -12.77 3.67 12.17
N ARG A 9 -13.19 2.41 12.04
CA ARG A 9 -12.60 1.31 12.80
C ARG A 9 -11.21 1.20 12.19
N HIS A 10 -10.18 1.64 12.92
CA HIS A 10 -8.79 1.36 12.58
C HIS A 10 -8.71 -0.13 12.26
N GLY A 11 -8.55 -0.48 10.98
CA GLY A 11 -8.27 -1.83 10.58
C GLY A 11 -7.01 -2.22 11.32
N LYS A 12 -7.10 -3.20 12.23
CA LYS A 12 -5.91 -3.65 12.95
C LYS A 12 -4.92 -4.13 11.89
N ARG A 13 -3.72 -3.54 11.83
CA ARG A 13 -2.65 -3.98 10.93
C ARG A 13 -2.48 -5.48 11.09
N ASP A 14 -2.68 -6.20 9.99
CA ASP A 14 -2.54 -7.65 10.00
C ASP A 14 -1.06 -8.06 9.97
N ALA A 15 -0.82 -9.36 10.08
CA ALA A 15 0.53 -9.91 10.08
C ALA A 15 1.27 -9.63 8.76
N ASN A 16 0.55 -9.57 7.63
CA ASN A 16 1.14 -9.37 6.31
C ASN A 16 1.63 -7.94 6.15
N HIS A 17 0.83 -6.95 6.55
CA HIS A 17 1.24 -5.54 6.56
C HIS A 17 2.56 -5.38 7.31
N LYS A 18 2.63 -5.91 8.54
CA LYS A 18 3.85 -5.80 9.37
C LYS A 18 5.05 -6.48 8.72
N GLN A 19 4.86 -7.65 8.11
CA GLN A 19 5.91 -8.38 7.42
C GLN A 19 6.45 -7.58 6.23
N ILE A 20 5.58 -7.09 5.35
CA ILE A 20 5.96 -6.30 4.17
C ILE A 20 6.72 -5.04 4.58
N CYS A 21 6.19 -4.27 5.54
CA CYS A 21 6.85 -3.06 6.04
C CYS A 21 8.23 -3.35 6.64
N ASN A 22 8.43 -4.49 7.31
CA ASN A 22 9.73 -4.87 7.82
C ASN A 22 10.71 -5.27 6.71
N SER A 23 10.23 -5.98 5.68
CA SER A 23 11.04 -6.35 4.53
C SER A 23 11.49 -5.12 3.73
N LEU A 24 10.60 -4.19 3.44
CA LEU A 24 10.91 -2.99 2.65
C LEU A 24 11.99 -2.10 3.30
N LYS A 25 12.07 -2.08 4.63
CA LYS A 25 13.10 -1.34 5.38
C LYS A 25 14.53 -1.87 5.17
N LEU A 26 14.68 -3.08 4.63
CA LEU A 26 16.00 -3.66 4.34
C LEU A 26 16.61 -3.08 3.06
N TYR A 27 15.83 -2.37 2.24
CA TYR A 27 16.27 -1.83 0.96
C TYR A 27 16.64 -0.35 1.09
N PRO A 28 17.92 0.04 0.89
CA PRO A 28 18.41 1.38 1.22
C PRO A 28 17.85 2.50 0.32
N TRP A 29 17.28 2.15 -0.84
CA TRP A 29 16.72 3.09 -1.80
C TRP A 29 15.20 3.21 -1.71
N ILE A 30 14.58 2.46 -0.80
CA ILE A 30 13.13 2.42 -0.62
C ILE A 30 12.76 3.29 0.58
N VAL A 31 11.85 4.23 0.34
CA VAL A 31 11.24 5.07 1.37
C VAL A 31 9.79 4.64 1.51
N VAL A 32 9.41 4.21 2.70
CA VAL A 32 8.04 3.78 3.02
C VAL A 32 7.42 4.76 3.98
N PHE A 33 6.26 5.30 3.61
CA PHE A 33 5.36 6.00 4.51
C PHE A 33 4.13 5.10 4.76
N ASP A 34 3.98 4.65 6.00
CA ASP A 34 2.87 3.82 6.45
C ASP A 34 1.65 4.72 6.70
N SER A 35 0.67 4.65 5.78
CA SER A 35 -0.52 5.49 5.72
C SER A 35 -1.82 4.76 6.04
N ALA A 36 -1.76 3.53 6.53
CA ALA A 36 -2.95 2.73 6.87
C ALA A 36 -3.87 3.43 7.89
N ASP A 37 -3.31 4.30 8.74
CA ASP A 37 -4.07 5.07 9.73
C ASP A 37 -4.81 6.29 9.14
N VAL A 38 -4.58 6.66 7.86
CA VAL A 38 -5.32 7.74 7.18
C VAL A 38 -6.78 7.35 6.96
N GLY A 39 -7.03 6.10 6.58
CA GLY A 39 -8.37 5.56 6.34
C GLY A 39 -9.10 6.20 5.15
N GLY A 40 -10.42 5.98 5.08
CA GLY A 40 -11.28 6.58 4.05
C GLY A 40 -11.04 6.07 2.62
N GLY A 41 -10.41 4.91 2.47
CA GLY A 41 -10.01 4.35 1.17
C GLY A 41 -8.64 4.83 0.66
N PHE A 42 -7.91 5.60 1.47
CA PHE A 42 -6.51 5.92 1.20
C PHE A 42 -5.65 4.64 1.28
N PRO A 43 -4.64 4.47 0.40
CA PRO A 43 -3.78 3.28 0.39
C PRO A 43 -3.06 3.07 1.72
N ASP A 44 -2.78 1.80 2.02
CA ASP A 44 -2.00 1.41 3.20
C ASP A 44 -0.59 2.01 3.23
N LEU A 45 0.09 2.11 2.08
CA LEU A 45 1.44 2.67 1.99
C LEU A 45 1.56 3.71 0.86
N VAL A 46 2.44 4.68 1.09
CA VAL A 46 3.06 5.49 0.03
C VAL A 46 4.53 5.09 -0.03
N VAL A 47 4.96 4.56 -1.17
CA VAL A 47 6.31 3.99 -1.34
C VAL A 47 7.03 4.73 -2.46
N GLY A 48 8.25 5.18 -2.18
CA GLY A 48 9.13 5.79 -3.17
C GLY A 48 10.42 4.99 -3.33
N CYS A 49 10.96 4.93 -4.54
CA CYS A 49 12.30 4.43 -4.81
C CYS A 49 13.18 5.58 -5.32
N THR A 50 14.25 5.91 -4.59
CA THR A 50 15.14 7.01 -4.97
C THR A 50 15.96 6.69 -6.21
N ARG A 51 16.24 5.41 -6.48
CA ARG A 51 16.98 4.95 -7.66
C ARG A 51 16.18 5.16 -8.95
N SER A 52 14.94 4.67 -8.97
CA SER A 52 14.06 4.77 -10.13
C SER A 52 13.31 6.11 -10.22
N ARG A 53 13.32 6.90 -9.14
CA ARG A 53 12.54 8.13 -8.96
C ARG A 53 11.03 7.91 -9.12
N LYS A 54 10.54 6.70 -8.88
CA LYS A 54 9.11 6.37 -8.92
C LYS A 54 8.49 6.40 -7.53
N ILE A 55 7.20 6.72 -7.50
CA ILE A 55 6.33 6.65 -6.33
C ILE A 55 5.15 5.75 -6.68
N ALA A 56 4.78 4.87 -5.76
CA ALA A 56 3.61 4.01 -5.82
C ALA A 56 2.72 4.24 -4.58
N LEU A 57 1.42 4.20 -4.82
CA LEU A 57 0.36 4.14 -3.82
C LEU A 57 -0.05 2.69 -3.69
N VAL A 58 0.17 2.09 -2.52
CA VAL A 58 0.08 0.64 -2.35
C VAL A 58 -0.98 0.30 -1.33
N GLU A 59 -1.97 -0.46 -1.78
CA GLU A 59 -2.92 -1.15 -0.91
C GLU A 59 -2.41 -2.55 -0.62
N LEU A 60 -2.37 -2.95 0.65
CA LEU A 60 -1.92 -4.27 1.06
C LEU A 60 -3.11 -5.19 1.27
N LYS A 61 -3.06 -6.37 0.66
CA LYS A 61 -4.02 -7.45 0.90
C LYS A 61 -3.31 -8.70 1.37
N MET A 62 -4.07 -9.64 1.92
CA MET A 62 -3.59 -11.01 2.09
C MET A 62 -3.51 -11.69 0.72
N PRO A 63 -2.54 -12.61 0.49
CA PRO A 63 -2.54 -13.43 -0.71
C PRO A 63 -3.89 -14.14 -0.91
N GLY A 64 -4.46 -14.05 -2.11
CA GLY A 64 -5.78 -14.59 -2.46
C GLY A 64 -6.95 -13.62 -2.25
N ASN A 65 -6.71 -12.43 -1.68
CA ASN A 65 -7.70 -11.39 -1.44
C ASN A 65 -7.36 -10.09 -2.21
N GLU A 66 -6.64 -10.20 -3.32
CA GLU A 66 -6.20 -9.05 -4.14
C GLU A 66 -7.38 -8.22 -4.67
N ASP A 67 -8.51 -8.88 -4.93
CA ASP A 67 -9.72 -8.24 -5.47
C ASP A 67 -10.70 -7.76 -4.37
N ASP A 68 -10.41 -8.02 -3.10
CA ASP A 68 -11.26 -7.65 -1.96
C ASP A 68 -11.07 -6.17 -1.56
N LEU A 69 -11.27 -5.27 -2.52
CA LEU A 69 -11.25 -3.83 -2.30
C LEU A 69 -12.60 -3.34 -1.76
N THR A 70 -12.56 -2.47 -0.76
CA THR A 70 -13.76 -1.75 -0.34
C THR A 70 -14.20 -0.78 -1.44
N PRO A 71 -15.48 -0.35 -1.48
CA PRO A 71 -15.92 0.66 -2.46
C PRO A 71 -15.12 1.97 -2.41
N ALA A 72 -14.58 2.33 -1.24
CA ALA A 72 -13.75 3.52 -1.08
C ALA A 72 -12.35 3.32 -1.69
N GLU A 73 -11.69 2.19 -1.41
CA GLU A 73 -10.43 1.79 -2.05
C GLU A 73 -10.58 1.72 -3.57
N GLU A 74 -11.66 1.11 -4.06
CA GLU A 74 -11.95 1.00 -5.49
C GLU A 74 -12.12 2.38 -6.15
N THR A 75 -12.77 3.32 -5.46
CA THR A 75 -12.92 4.70 -5.92
C THR A 75 -11.55 5.39 -5.96
N PHE A 76 -10.73 5.21 -4.93
CA PHE A 76 -9.38 5.77 -4.87
C PHE A 76 -8.49 5.21 -5.99
N ARG A 77 -8.49 3.88 -6.19
CA ARG A 77 -7.79 3.20 -7.28
C ARG A 77 -8.09 3.82 -8.63
N LYS A 78 -9.38 4.05 -8.93
CA LYS A 78 -9.81 4.66 -10.20
C LYS A 78 -9.29 6.09 -10.39
N LEU A 79 -9.21 6.87 -9.32
CA LEU A 79 -8.75 8.27 -9.37
C LEU A 79 -7.22 8.39 -9.51
N PHE A 80 -6.47 7.44 -8.95
CA PHE A 80 -5.01 7.52 -8.86
C PHE A 80 -4.28 6.47 -9.72
N THR A 81 -4.98 5.79 -10.63
CA THR A 81 -4.34 5.03 -11.71
C THR A 81 -3.54 6.01 -12.59
N PRO A 82 -2.29 5.69 -13.00
CA PRO A 82 -1.60 4.40 -12.91
C PRO A 82 -0.70 4.21 -11.68
N TRP A 83 -0.76 5.08 -10.68
CA TRP A 83 0.14 5.05 -9.51
C TRP A 83 -0.34 4.13 -8.38
N TYR A 84 -1.54 3.57 -8.47
CA TYR A 84 -2.14 2.72 -7.45
C TYR A 84 -1.95 1.22 -7.75
N TYR A 85 -1.44 0.48 -6.78
CA TYR A 85 -1.14 -0.94 -6.88
C TYR A 85 -1.73 -1.69 -5.67
N VAL A 86 -2.27 -2.87 -5.93
CA VAL A 86 -2.62 -3.82 -4.86
C VAL A 86 -1.48 -4.83 -4.76
N CYS A 87 -0.92 -4.99 -3.58
CA CYS A 87 0.22 -5.87 -3.34
C CYS A 87 -0.07 -6.81 -2.17
N THR A 88 0.43 -8.03 -2.26
CA THR A 88 0.34 -9.05 -1.21
C THR A 88 1.71 -9.49 -0.71
N THR A 89 2.79 -9.01 -1.35
CA THR A 89 4.18 -9.32 -1.02
C THR A 89 5.06 -8.08 -1.13
N ALA A 90 6.25 -8.12 -0.51
CA ALA A 90 7.23 -7.03 -0.61
C ALA A 90 7.79 -6.91 -2.03
N ASP A 91 8.01 -8.03 -2.74
CA ASP A 91 8.55 -8.03 -4.10
C ASP A 91 7.63 -7.28 -5.08
N GLN A 92 6.31 -7.49 -4.99
CA GLN A 92 5.35 -6.73 -5.79
C GLN A 92 5.40 -5.22 -5.52
N VAL A 93 5.68 -4.83 -4.28
CA VAL A 93 5.85 -3.40 -3.93
C VAL A 93 7.13 -2.85 -4.55
N LEU A 94 8.22 -3.62 -4.51
CA LEU A 94 9.49 -3.26 -5.15
C LEU A 94 9.34 -3.12 -6.67
N ASP A 95 8.63 -4.04 -7.31
CA ASP A 95 8.30 -4.00 -8.73
C ASP A 95 7.48 -2.75 -9.09
N ALA A 96 6.49 -2.39 -8.27
CA ALA A 96 5.64 -1.22 -8.48
C ALA A 96 6.45 0.09 -8.51
N VAL A 97 7.50 0.18 -7.70
CA VAL A 97 8.44 1.32 -7.72
C VAL A 97 9.63 1.09 -8.65
N GLY A 98 9.64 0.03 -9.45
CA GLY A 98 10.71 -0.27 -10.42
C GLY A 98 12.08 -0.43 -9.75
N TYR A 99 12.10 -1.08 -8.59
CA TYR A 99 13.35 -1.45 -7.94
C TYR A 99 13.97 -2.65 -8.69
N ASP A 100 15.18 -2.46 -9.19
CA ASP A 100 16.00 -3.51 -9.80
C ASP A 100 17.34 -3.51 -9.07
N ASP A 101 17.74 -4.64 -8.48
CA ASP A 101 19.01 -4.76 -7.76
C ASP A 101 20.23 -4.53 -8.67
N PHE A 102 20.10 -4.76 -9.99
CA PHE A 102 21.22 -4.80 -10.93
C PHE A 102 21.50 -3.51 -11.72
N ALA A 103 20.66 -2.48 -11.59
CA ALA A 103 20.80 -1.22 -12.35
C ALA A 103 21.90 -0.28 -11.80
N ILE A 104 23.18 -0.68 -11.83
CA ILE A 104 24.32 0.21 -11.48
C ILE A 104 24.45 1.33 -12.51
#